data_AF-A0A975E4C9-F1
#
_entry.id   AF-A0A975E4C9-F1
#
_cell.length_a   1.000
_cell.length_b   1.000
_cell.length_c   1.000
_cell.angle_alpha   90.00
_cell.angle_beta   90.00
_cell.angle_gamma   90.00
#
_symmetry.space_group_name_H-M   'P 1'
#
loop_
_entity.id
_entity.type
_entity.pdbx_description
1 polymer ?
#
loop_
_entity_poly.entity_id
_entity_poly.type
_entity_poly.pdbx_seq_one_letter_code
_entity_poly.pdbx_strand_id
1 'polypeptide(L)'
;MSRHPLDAVLHAGISEGLLPAGATAPTDNDRPWPVVLLTALGAWLATLPLLGVVGMLLGDLISRSAGPYFIGTLMLAGAVVVLRSRSVPLFIEQLAVPALLVGGGSLGFGLFRDLHHTTGAAVLCLVSLGVALLVRGPWLRVLLGAAAAILFVVAGSPSRWRFDGDFALDRFWLSWHLAAAVWLLALWLQRQLQGDAARARAAAALESIAAGWLLATLAGLAWWSGMTFLVGGSLGGGFVGEVARELGRRAPAAWSMGIRQALSAVLALAGMGWAVRGWPGLGRPAYAGVGAVLVALAWFMPALGAVLLALAVCATSARWRLATAAGVAAAWIVGAFYYQLDWPLATKAAVLVGAGAVLGALGWWAGTAHRAGQATPAAPENRGGASARWGIAASVVAVLAVANVGIWQKEDLIAHGRPVYVELAPVDPRSLMQGDFMRLNFRMPGEVQSRLDGLTSSQRPRMIGRRDERGVATLVRLDDGTALATEEFRFELTPKDGRWILVSDAWFFREGEAQRWQPAKYGEFRVDANGKALLVGLRGPNLEAL
;
A
#
# COMPACT_ATOMS: atom_id res chain seq x y z
N MET A 1 -25.16 -3.81 0.01
CA MET A 1 -25.67 -3.63 1.40
C MET A 1 -26.93 -4.49 1.49
N SER A 2 -27.35 -4.99 2.66
CA SER A 2 -28.68 -5.61 2.73
C SER A 2 -29.74 -4.57 2.29
N ARG A 3 -30.84 -4.96 1.61
CA ARG A 3 -31.89 -4.02 1.16
C ARG A 3 -32.66 -3.37 2.31
N HIS A 4 -32.70 -4.06 3.44
CA HIS A 4 -33.45 -3.70 4.64
C HIS A 4 -33.25 -2.27 5.21
N PRO A 5 -32.03 -1.68 5.21
CA PRO A 5 -31.82 -0.30 5.66
C PRO A 5 -32.26 0.75 4.64
N LEU A 6 -32.19 0.43 3.33
CA LEU A 6 -32.59 1.38 2.28
C LEU A 6 -34.11 1.53 2.22
N ASP A 7 -34.83 0.41 2.33
CA ASP A 7 -36.29 0.40 2.37
C ASP A 7 -36.81 1.17 3.60
N ALA A 8 -36.15 1.03 4.74
CA ALA A 8 -36.46 1.79 5.95
C ALA A 8 -36.24 3.31 5.78
N VAL A 9 -35.14 3.71 5.13
CA VAL A 9 -34.84 5.12 4.84
C VAL A 9 -35.80 5.71 3.80
N LEU A 10 -36.17 4.94 2.78
CA LEU A 10 -37.18 5.34 1.80
C LEU A 10 -38.54 5.56 2.46
N HIS A 11 -38.99 4.62 3.29
CA HIS A 11 -40.25 4.75 4.02
C HIS A 11 -40.23 5.93 4.99
N ALA A 12 -39.12 6.15 5.72
CA ALA A 12 -38.96 7.31 6.57
C ALA A 12 -39.07 8.62 5.76
N GLY A 13 -38.34 8.72 4.65
CA GLY A 13 -38.39 9.89 3.77
C GLY A 13 -39.76 10.14 3.14
N ILE A 14 -40.52 9.08 2.81
CA ILE A 14 -41.91 9.21 2.35
C ILE A 14 -42.81 9.68 3.50
N SER A 15 -42.66 9.11 4.69
CA SER A 15 -43.49 9.45 5.86
C SER A 15 -43.25 10.87 6.37
N GLU A 16 -42.02 11.39 6.21
CA GLU A 16 -41.65 12.76 6.56
C GLU A 16 -41.95 13.76 5.42
N GLY A 17 -42.52 13.31 4.30
CA GLY A 17 -42.84 14.16 3.15
C GLY A 17 -41.62 14.65 2.35
N LEU A 18 -40.43 14.10 2.62
CA LEU A 18 -39.19 14.40 1.90
C LEU A 18 -39.13 13.73 0.53
N LEU A 19 -39.90 12.67 0.32
CA LEU A 19 -39.98 11.91 -0.93
C LEU A 19 -41.43 11.72 -1.39
N PRO A 20 -41.69 11.69 -2.71
CA PRO A 20 -43.03 11.40 -3.25
C PRO A 20 -43.52 10.01 -2.81
N ALA A 21 -44.84 9.86 -2.64
CA ALA A 21 -45.47 8.60 -2.21
C ALA A 21 -45.18 7.39 -3.13
N GLY A 22 -44.79 7.63 -4.40
CA GLY A 22 -44.38 6.60 -5.36
C GLY A 22 -42.88 6.38 -5.48
N ALA A 23 -42.06 6.95 -4.59
CA ALA A 23 -40.61 6.78 -4.63
C ALA A 23 -40.23 5.31 -4.36
N THR A 24 -39.58 4.69 -5.34
CA THR A 24 -39.09 3.31 -5.22
C THR A 24 -37.57 3.30 -5.15
N ALA A 25 -37.02 2.29 -4.47
CA ALA A 25 -35.59 2.06 -4.48
C ALA A 25 -35.10 1.93 -5.93
N PRO A 26 -33.97 2.57 -6.29
CA PRO A 26 -33.38 2.37 -7.61
C PRO A 26 -33.22 0.88 -7.88
N THR A 27 -33.62 0.43 -9.07
CA THR A 27 -33.33 -0.92 -9.56
C THR A 27 -31.85 -1.02 -9.91
N ASP A 28 -30.95 -0.79 -8.96
CA ASP A 28 -29.55 -1.09 -9.18
C ASP A 28 -29.40 -2.59 -9.25
N ASN A 29 -28.74 -3.04 -10.31
CA ASN A 29 -28.33 -4.41 -10.57
C ASN A 29 -27.29 -4.80 -9.50
N ASP A 30 -27.74 -4.97 -8.26
CA ASP A 30 -26.92 -5.22 -7.08
C ASP A 30 -26.47 -6.69 -7.14
N ARG A 31 -25.56 -6.98 -8.08
CA ARG A 31 -24.84 -8.26 -8.10
C ARG A 31 -24.10 -8.35 -6.76
N PRO A 32 -24.17 -9.50 -6.05
CA PRO A 32 -23.41 -9.68 -4.82
C PRO A 32 -21.93 -9.36 -5.06
N TRP A 33 -21.26 -8.70 -4.11
CA TRP A 33 -19.86 -8.30 -4.26
C TRP A 33 -18.92 -9.47 -4.66
N PRO A 34 -19.12 -10.74 -4.23
CA PRO A 34 -18.28 -11.85 -4.70
C PRO A 34 -18.49 -12.12 -6.18
N VAL A 35 -19.73 -11.99 -6.68
CA VAL A 35 -20.04 -12.13 -8.10
C VAL A 35 -19.37 -11.01 -8.88
N VAL A 36 -19.44 -9.77 -8.43
CA VAL A 36 -18.73 -8.64 -9.06
C VAL A 36 -17.22 -8.89 -9.10
N LEU A 37 -16.64 -9.37 -8.00
CA LEU A 37 -15.22 -9.68 -7.90
C LEU A 37 -14.80 -10.80 -8.86
N LEU A 38 -15.54 -11.92 -8.87
CA LEU A 38 -15.29 -13.04 -9.78
C LEU A 38 -15.47 -12.62 -11.24
N THR A 39 -16.47 -11.78 -11.52
CA THR A 39 -16.69 -11.25 -12.88
C THR A 39 -15.54 -10.34 -13.31
N ALA A 40 -15.06 -9.47 -12.41
CA ALA A 40 -13.91 -8.62 -12.68
C ALA A 40 -12.63 -9.46 -12.89
N LEU A 41 -12.41 -10.48 -12.06
CA LEU A 41 -11.25 -11.37 -12.19
C LEU A 41 -11.32 -12.19 -13.48
N GLY A 42 -12.49 -12.72 -13.84
CA GLY A 42 -12.73 -13.39 -15.10
C GLY A 42 -12.50 -12.47 -16.31
N ALA A 43 -12.94 -11.21 -16.24
CA ALA A 43 -12.67 -10.21 -17.27
C ALA A 43 -11.16 -9.92 -17.41
N TRP A 44 -10.44 -9.77 -16.30
CA TRP A 44 -8.98 -9.57 -16.33
C TRP A 44 -8.26 -10.77 -16.94
N LEU A 45 -8.63 -11.99 -16.55
CA LEU A 45 -8.07 -13.22 -17.14
C LEU A 45 -8.41 -13.33 -18.63
N ALA A 46 -9.62 -12.96 -19.04
CA ALA A 46 -10.05 -12.95 -20.44
C ALA A 46 -9.41 -11.82 -21.27
N THR A 47 -8.87 -10.78 -20.62
CA THR A 47 -8.14 -9.71 -21.32
C THR A 47 -6.85 -10.24 -21.95
N LEU A 48 -6.15 -11.18 -21.30
CA LEU A 48 -4.91 -11.76 -21.84
C LEU A 48 -5.10 -12.53 -23.16
N PRO A 49 -6.03 -13.50 -23.28
CA PRO A 49 -6.28 -14.16 -24.55
C PRO A 49 -6.89 -13.20 -25.57
N LEU A 50 -7.70 -12.22 -25.16
CA LEU A 50 -8.21 -11.20 -26.09
C LEU A 50 -7.07 -10.33 -26.66
N LEU A 51 -6.11 -9.92 -25.82
CA LEU A 51 -4.88 -9.26 -26.27
C LEU A 51 -4.07 -10.16 -27.20
N GLY A 52 -3.99 -11.47 -26.89
CA GLY A 52 -3.34 -12.46 -27.74
C GLY A 52 -3.99 -12.54 -29.12
N VAL A 53 -5.32 -12.67 -29.19
CA VAL A 53 -6.08 -12.73 -30.45
C VAL A 53 -5.96 -11.43 -31.23
N VAL A 54 -6.15 -10.27 -30.56
CA VAL A 54 -6.00 -8.96 -31.20
C VAL A 54 -4.56 -8.74 -31.68
N GLY A 55 -3.57 -9.17 -30.90
CA GLY A 55 -2.16 -9.12 -31.28
C GLY A 55 -1.81 -10.05 -32.44
N MET A 56 -2.38 -11.25 -32.51
CA MET A 56 -2.16 -12.19 -33.62
C MET A 56 -2.84 -11.73 -34.91
N LEU A 57 -4.09 -11.22 -34.80
CA LEU A 57 -4.88 -10.83 -35.97
C LEU A 57 -4.53 -9.42 -36.49
N LEU A 58 -4.19 -8.50 -35.58
CA LEU A 58 -4.02 -7.09 -35.86
C LEU A 58 -2.66 -6.55 -35.38
N GLY A 59 -1.71 -7.38 -34.97
CA GLY A 59 -0.42 -6.95 -34.42
C GLY A 59 0.39 -6.08 -35.38
N ASP A 60 0.38 -6.40 -36.67
CA ASP A 60 1.01 -5.57 -37.70
C ASP A 60 0.32 -4.22 -37.85
N LEU A 61 -1.00 -4.16 -37.66
CA LEU A 61 -1.75 -2.92 -37.70
C LEU A 61 -1.49 -2.09 -36.43
N ILE A 62 -1.47 -2.72 -35.25
CA ILE A 62 -1.17 -2.08 -33.96
C ILE A 62 0.28 -1.59 -33.89
N SER A 63 1.24 -2.31 -34.47
CA SER A 63 2.62 -1.84 -34.45
C SER A 63 2.89 -0.65 -35.39
N ARG A 64 2.01 -0.40 -36.38
CA ARG A 64 2.17 0.63 -37.41
C ARG A 64 1.35 1.90 -37.16
N SER A 65 1.97 3.05 -37.42
CA SER A 65 1.36 4.41 -37.51
C SER A 65 0.03 4.59 -36.75
N ALA A 66 -1.11 4.67 -37.43
CA ALA A 66 -2.39 5.03 -36.84
C ALA A 66 -3.18 3.84 -36.22
N GLY A 67 -2.72 2.60 -36.39
CA GLY A 67 -3.51 1.42 -36.04
C GLY A 67 -3.89 1.28 -34.56
N PRO A 68 -3.00 1.57 -33.58
CA PRO A 68 -3.36 1.59 -32.16
C PRO A 68 -4.54 2.51 -31.84
N TYR A 69 -4.57 3.70 -32.46
CA TYR A 69 -5.62 4.69 -32.22
C TYR A 69 -6.94 4.23 -32.81
N PHE A 70 -6.92 3.66 -34.02
CA PHE A 70 -8.12 3.15 -34.67
C PHE A 70 -8.71 1.98 -33.88
N ILE A 71 -7.91 0.96 -33.58
CA ILE A 71 -8.36 -0.23 -32.83
C ILE A 71 -8.78 0.16 -31.41
N GLY A 72 -7.96 0.99 -30.74
CA GLY A 72 -8.25 1.47 -29.39
C GLY A 72 -9.58 2.22 -29.31
N THR A 73 -9.80 3.18 -30.22
CA THR A 73 -11.04 3.96 -30.27
C THR A 73 -12.24 3.10 -30.64
N LEU A 74 -12.10 2.19 -31.62
CA LEU A 74 -13.17 1.30 -32.04
C LEU A 74 -13.60 0.35 -30.93
N MET A 75 -12.63 -0.28 -30.23
CA MET A 75 -12.91 -1.17 -29.10
C MET A 75 -13.54 -0.42 -27.93
N LEU A 76 -13.03 0.78 -27.58
CA LEU A 76 -13.61 1.61 -26.52
C LEU A 76 -15.05 2.03 -26.87
N ALA A 77 -15.30 2.47 -28.10
CA ALA A 77 -16.64 2.84 -28.56
C ALA A 77 -17.61 1.65 -28.51
N GLY A 78 -17.20 0.49 -29.03
CA GLY A 78 -17.99 -0.73 -28.98
C GLY A 78 -18.32 -1.17 -27.55
N ALA A 79 -17.32 -1.13 -26.66
CA ALA A 79 -17.51 -1.46 -25.26
C ALA A 79 -18.46 -0.49 -24.55
N VAL A 80 -18.34 0.82 -24.80
CA VAL A 80 -19.27 1.84 -24.26
C VAL A 80 -20.69 1.62 -24.77
N VAL A 81 -20.88 1.29 -26.05
CA VAL A 81 -22.20 0.99 -26.61
C VAL A 81 -22.85 -0.19 -25.87
N VAL A 82 -22.09 -1.27 -25.68
CA VAL A 82 -22.55 -2.47 -24.96
C VAL A 82 -22.84 -2.19 -23.48
N LEU A 83 -22.02 -1.35 -22.83
CA LEU A 83 -22.19 -1.01 -21.41
C LEU A 83 -23.26 0.06 -21.15
N ARG A 84 -23.79 0.69 -22.20
CA ARG A 84 -24.90 1.66 -22.10
C ARG A 84 -26.26 1.03 -22.36
N SER A 85 -26.33 -0.05 -23.12
CA SER A 85 -27.57 -0.75 -23.45
C SER A 85 -28.14 -1.46 -22.22
N ARG A 86 -29.48 -1.50 -22.13
CA ARG A 86 -30.20 -2.02 -20.95
C ARG A 86 -30.48 -3.52 -21.02
N SER A 87 -30.36 -4.12 -22.21
CA SER A 87 -30.85 -5.46 -22.52
C SER A 87 -29.82 -6.22 -23.36
N VAL A 88 -28.66 -6.49 -22.76
CA VAL A 88 -27.61 -7.29 -23.38
C VAL A 88 -27.46 -8.60 -22.62
N PRO A 89 -27.26 -9.74 -23.29
CA PRO A 89 -26.92 -10.99 -22.63
C PRO A 89 -25.71 -10.81 -21.71
N LEU A 90 -25.76 -11.38 -20.51
CA LEU A 90 -24.71 -11.24 -19.49
C LEU A 90 -23.30 -11.50 -20.04
N PHE A 91 -23.16 -12.50 -20.93
CA PHE A 91 -21.90 -12.83 -21.58
C PHE A 91 -21.31 -11.67 -22.40
N ILE A 92 -22.13 -10.97 -23.18
CA ILE A 92 -21.69 -9.85 -24.02
C ILE A 92 -21.37 -8.62 -23.15
N GLU A 93 -22.12 -8.39 -22.07
CA GLU A 93 -21.79 -7.38 -21.06
C GLU A 93 -20.42 -7.67 -20.41
N GLN A 94 -20.15 -8.93 -20.09
CA GLN A 94 -18.86 -9.35 -19.52
C GLN A 94 -17.69 -9.20 -20.51
N LEU A 95 -17.92 -9.37 -21.81
CA LEU A 95 -16.90 -9.16 -22.85
C LEU A 95 -16.56 -7.68 -23.09
N ALA A 96 -17.46 -6.76 -22.71
CA ALA A 96 -17.20 -5.33 -22.83
C ALA A 96 -16.11 -4.83 -21.88
N VAL A 97 -15.90 -5.48 -20.73
CA VAL A 97 -14.87 -5.08 -19.76
C VAL A 97 -13.45 -5.39 -20.27
N PRO A 98 -13.14 -6.61 -20.76
CA PRO A 98 -11.90 -6.87 -21.50
C PRO A 98 -11.74 -5.95 -22.71
N ALA A 99 -12.81 -5.68 -23.47
CA ALA A 99 -12.74 -4.77 -24.61
C ALA A 99 -12.38 -3.32 -24.20
N LEU A 100 -12.85 -2.84 -23.04
CA LEU A 100 -12.38 -1.56 -22.48
C LEU A 100 -10.89 -1.59 -22.16
N LEU A 101 -10.39 -2.67 -21.55
CA LEU A 101 -8.98 -2.81 -21.17
C LEU A 101 -8.08 -2.91 -22.41
N VAL A 102 -8.47 -3.71 -23.41
CA VAL A 102 -7.76 -3.82 -24.69
C VAL A 102 -7.81 -2.49 -25.43
N GLY A 103 -8.98 -1.87 -25.55
CA GLY A 103 -9.13 -0.59 -26.23
C GLY A 103 -8.30 0.52 -25.58
N GLY A 104 -8.36 0.63 -24.26
CA GLY A 104 -7.54 1.57 -23.49
C GLY A 104 -6.04 1.26 -23.55
N GLY A 105 -5.66 -0.02 -23.53
CA GLY A 105 -4.27 -0.47 -23.63
C GLY A 105 -3.68 -0.22 -25.02
N SER A 106 -4.41 -0.51 -26.09
CA SER A 106 -4.01 -0.20 -27.47
C SER A 106 -3.90 1.31 -27.68
N LEU A 107 -4.89 2.08 -27.22
CA LEU A 107 -4.82 3.54 -27.31
C LEU A 107 -3.63 4.10 -26.52
N GLY A 108 -3.41 3.58 -25.31
CA GLY A 108 -2.26 3.92 -24.48
C GLY A 108 -0.94 3.60 -25.17
N PHE A 109 -0.80 2.41 -25.78
CA PHE A 109 0.39 2.02 -26.53
C PHE A 109 0.71 3.03 -27.64
N GLY A 110 -0.29 3.43 -28.45
CA GLY A 110 -0.10 4.46 -29.47
C GLY A 110 0.33 5.80 -28.86
N LEU A 111 -0.41 6.29 -27.85
CA LEU A 111 -0.14 7.57 -27.19
C LEU A 111 1.26 7.63 -26.58
N PHE A 112 1.72 6.58 -25.88
CA PHE A 112 3.05 6.56 -25.26
C PHE A 112 4.17 6.28 -26.27
N ARG A 113 3.87 5.71 -27.44
CA ARG A 113 4.83 5.55 -28.54
C ARG A 113 5.08 6.88 -29.27
N ASP A 114 4.03 7.64 -29.55
CA ASP A 114 4.12 8.81 -30.43
C ASP A 114 4.18 10.15 -29.69
N LEU A 115 3.63 10.23 -28.46
CA LEU A 115 3.65 11.44 -27.64
C LEU A 115 4.62 11.32 -26.48
N HIS A 116 5.01 12.47 -25.93
CA HIS A 116 5.72 12.52 -24.67
C HIS A 116 4.88 11.86 -23.55
N HIS A 117 5.52 11.22 -22.57
CA HIS A 117 4.82 10.46 -21.54
C HIS A 117 3.79 11.30 -20.77
N THR A 118 4.09 12.57 -20.53
CA THR A 118 3.17 13.50 -19.85
C THR A 118 1.89 13.72 -20.66
N THR A 119 2.01 14.02 -21.95
CA THR A 119 0.88 14.28 -22.82
C THR A 119 0.10 13.00 -23.13
N GLY A 120 0.78 11.89 -23.36
CA GLY A 120 0.13 10.58 -23.53
C GLY A 120 -0.71 10.19 -22.32
N ALA A 121 -0.16 10.32 -21.11
CA ALA A 121 -0.89 10.03 -19.87
C ALA A 121 -2.05 11.02 -19.63
N ALA A 122 -1.85 12.32 -19.90
CA ALA A 122 -2.91 13.32 -19.76
C ALA A 122 -4.08 13.07 -20.71
N VAL A 123 -3.81 12.77 -21.98
CA VAL A 123 -4.84 12.41 -22.97
C VAL A 123 -5.58 11.15 -22.53
N LEU A 124 -4.87 10.11 -22.12
CA LEU A 124 -5.49 8.86 -21.68
C LEU A 124 -6.31 9.05 -20.39
N CYS A 125 -5.88 9.95 -19.50
CA CYS A 125 -6.66 10.35 -18.31
C CYS A 125 -8.01 10.96 -18.72
N LEU A 126 -8.00 11.91 -19.67
CA LEU A 126 -9.22 12.52 -20.20
C LEU A 126 -10.13 11.49 -20.88
N VAL A 127 -9.56 10.55 -21.64
CA VAL A 127 -10.30 9.44 -22.25
C VAL A 127 -10.95 8.57 -21.16
N SER A 128 -10.20 8.19 -20.13
CA SER A 128 -10.72 7.38 -19.01
C SER A 128 -11.89 8.07 -18.30
N LEU A 129 -11.77 9.38 -18.04
CA LEU A 129 -12.86 10.19 -17.46
C LEU A 129 -14.07 10.28 -18.41
N GLY A 130 -13.83 10.48 -19.71
CA GLY A 130 -14.88 10.49 -20.73
C GLY A 130 -15.66 9.18 -20.78
N VAL A 131 -14.96 8.04 -20.80
CA VAL A 131 -15.58 6.70 -20.74
C VAL A 131 -16.36 6.52 -19.43
N ALA A 132 -15.82 6.97 -18.30
CA ALA A 132 -16.50 6.86 -17.01
C ALA A 132 -17.83 7.64 -16.98
N LEU A 133 -17.87 8.81 -17.62
CA LEU A 133 -19.11 9.60 -17.75
C LEU A 133 -20.14 8.92 -18.67
N LEU A 134 -19.70 8.18 -19.69
CA LEU A 134 -20.56 7.51 -20.65
C LEU A 134 -21.15 6.19 -20.14
N VAL A 135 -20.42 5.44 -19.33
CA VAL A 135 -20.86 4.14 -18.78
C VAL A 135 -21.88 4.33 -17.64
N ARG A 136 -22.82 3.39 -17.49
CA ARG A 136 -23.87 3.45 -16.45
C ARG A 136 -23.48 2.80 -15.12
N GLY A 137 -22.64 1.76 -15.15
CA GLY A 137 -22.28 0.95 -13.98
C GLY A 137 -21.43 1.72 -12.94
N PRO A 138 -21.92 1.94 -11.70
CA PRO A 138 -21.17 2.66 -10.66
C PRO A 138 -19.82 2.01 -10.32
N TRP A 139 -19.77 0.68 -10.24
CA TRP A 139 -18.53 -0.05 -9.95
C TRP A 139 -17.45 0.18 -11.02
N LEU A 140 -17.83 0.26 -12.30
CA LEU A 140 -16.90 0.49 -13.39
C LEU A 140 -16.43 1.95 -13.42
N ARG A 141 -17.29 2.90 -13.04
CA ARG A 141 -16.91 4.30 -12.84
C ARG A 141 -15.86 4.46 -11.74
N VAL A 142 -15.97 3.69 -10.67
CA VAL A 142 -14.95 3.65 -9.60
C VAL A 142 -13.61 3.17 -10.18
N LEU A 143 -13.59 2.08 -10.96
CA LEU A 143 -12.35 1.59 -11.57
C LEU A 143 -11.73 2.58 -12.57
N LEU A 144 -12.55 3.18 -13.44
CA LEU A 144 -12.09 4.18 -14.41
C LEU A 144 -11.64 5.48 -13.74
N GLY A 145 -12.26 5.88 -12.64
CA GLY A 145 -11.84 7.00 -11.80
C GLY A 145 -10.50 6.73 -11.12
N ALA A 146 -10.28 5.50 -10.63
CA ALA A 146 -8.99 5.08 -10.09
C ALA A 146 -7.89 5.07 -11.17
N ALA A 147 -8.18 4.53 -12.35
CA ALA A 147 -7.26 4.57 -13.49
C ALA A 147 -6.94 6.01 -13.92
N ALA A 148 -7.93 6.91 -13.96
CA ALA A 148 -7.73 8.31 -14.28
C ALA A 148 -6.84 9.02 -13.24
N ALA A 149 -7.00 8.74 -11.95
CA ALA A 149 -6.11 9.29 -10.92
C ALA A 149 -4.66 8.83 -11.08
N ILE A 150 -4.44 7.55 -11.40
CA ILE A 150 -3.09 7.02 -11.68
C ILE A 150 -2.51 7.73 -12.91
N LEU A 151 -3.27 7.84 -14.01
CA LEU A 151 -2.82 8.52 -15.22
C LEU A 151 -2.55 10.00 -15.00
N PHE A 152 -3.35 10.67 -14.16
CA PHE A 152 -3.11 12.05 -13.74
C PHE A 152 -1.77 12.19 -13.02
N VAL A 153 -1.46 11.28 -12.08
CA VAL A 153 -0.17 11.27 -11.39
C VAL A 153 0.98 10.94 -12.33
N VAL A 154 0.81 9.96 -13.23
CA VAL A 154 1.83 9.64 -14.24
C VAL A 154 2.11 10.84 -15.14
N ALA A 155 1.08 11.60 -15.52
CA ALA A 155 1.22 12.83 -16.31
C ALA A 155 2.00 13.93 -15.57
N GLY A 156 1.85 14.02 -14.24
CA GLY A 156 2.62 14.93 -13.39
C GLY A 156 4.02 14.43 -13.00
N SER A 157 4.31 13.14 -13.28
CA SER A 157 5.57 12.49 -12.89
C SER A 157 6.68 12.63 -13.96
N PRO A 158 7.97 12.46 -13.58
CA PRO A 158 9.09 12.50 -14.54
C PRO A 158 9.06 11.38 -15.60
N SER A 159 9.70 11.61 -16.75
CA SER A 159 9.63 10.74 -17.95
C SER A 159 10.27 9.36 -17.81
N ARG A 160 11.21 9.21 -16.89
CA ARG A 160 11.84 7.94 -16.59
C ARG A 160 11.38 7.52 -15.21
N TRP A 161 10.83 6.32 -15.11
CA TRP A 161 10.63 5.60 -13.83
C TRP A 161 11.95 5.26 -13.12
N ARG A 162 13.08 5.84 -13.58
CA ARG A 162 14.30 5.98 -12.81
C ARG A 162 14.12 7.18 -11.89
N PHE A 163 13.81 6.88 -10.64
CA PHE A 163 13.84 7.86 -9.55
C PHE A 163 15.29 8.13 -9.12
N ASP A 164 16.16 8.40 -10.10
CA ASP A 164 17.56 8.75 -9.89
C ASP A 164 17.60 10.24 -9.51
N GLY A 165 17.36 10.54 -8.23
CA GLY A 165 17.48 11.87 -7.64
C GLY A 165 16.22 12.41 -6.95
N ASP A 166 16.43 13.26 -5.94
CA ASP A 166 15.39 13.80 -5.03
C ASP A 166 14.23 14.52 -5.75
N PHE A 167 14.54 15.22 -6.83
CA PHE A 167 13.57 16.03 -7.57
C PHE A 167 12.46 15.21 -8.23
N ALA A 168 12.75 13.97 -8.64
CA ALA A 168 11.77 13.06 -9.21
C ALA A 168 10.74 12.60 -8.17
N LEU A 169 11.19 12.42 -6.93
CA LEU A 169 10.36 11.99 -5.81
C LEU A 169 9.45 13.09 -5.29
N ASP A 170 9.94 14.33 -5.26
CA ASP A 170 9.14 15.47 -4.85
C ASP A 170 8.03 15.78 -5.86
N ARG A 171 8.30 15.67 -7.17
CA ARG A 171 7.25 15.79 -8.21
C ARG A 171 6.19 14.70 -8.09
N PHE A 172 6.62 13.46 -7.82
CA PHE A 172 5.70 12.34 -7.65
C PHE A 172 4.85 12.48 -6.38
N TRP A 173 5.46 12.89 -5.25
CA TRP A 173 4.74 13.26 -4.03
C TRP A 173 3.71 14.37 -4.28
N LEU A 174 4.12 15.45 -4.94
CA LEU A 174 3.27 16.59 -5.24
C LEU A 174 2.09 16.19 -6.14
N SER A 175 2.32 15.32 -7.13
CA SER A 175 1.28 14.83 -8.04
C SER A 175 0.15 14.11 -7.29
N TRP A 176 0.47 13.30 -6.27
CA TRP A 176 -0.55 12.69 -5.40
C TRP A 176 -1.32 13.72 -4.55
N HIS A 177 -0.65 14.79 -4.09
CA HIS A 177 -1.32 15.87 -3.36
C HIS A 177 -2.22 16.70 -4.26
N LEU A 178 -1.80 16.95 -5.50
CA LEU A 178 -2.64 17.56 -6.54
C LEU A 178 -3.84 16.67 -6.88
N ALA A 179 -3.65 15.34 -6.94
CA ALA A 179 -4.77 14.41 -7.11
C ALA A 179 -5.77 14.50 -5.95
N ALA A 180 -5.30 14.63 -4.70
CA ALA A 180 -6.18 14.85 -3.54
C ALA A 180 -6.94 16.20 -3.64
N ALA A 181 -6.28 17.27 -4.13
CA ALA A 181 -6.92 18.56 -4.36
C ALA A 181 -8.00 18.49 -5.47
N VAL A 182 -7.73 17.78 -6.57
CA VAL A 182 -8.71 17.52 -7.64
C VAL A 182 -9.90 16.74 -7.11
N TRP A 183 -9.69 15.77 -6.21
CA TRP A 183 -10.78 15.07 -5.54
C TRP A 183 -11.65 16.00 -4.68
N LEU A 184 -11.05 16.89 -3.89
CA LEU A 184 -11.81 17.90 -3.12
C LEU A 184 -12.61 18.83 -4.04
N LEU A 185 -12.02 19.24 -5.17
CA LEU A 185 -12.73 20.02 -6.20
C LEU A 185 -13.90 19.23 -6.79
N ALA A 186 -13.74 17.94 -7.06
CA ALA A 186 -14.82 17.07 -7.54
C ALA A 186 -15.96 16.97 -6.52
N LEU A 187 -15.66 16.88 -5.22
CA LEU A 187 -16.68 16.92 -4.17
C LEU A 187 -17.40 18.27 -4.10
N TRP A 188 -16.66 19.37 -4.24
CA TRP A 188 -17.26 20.70 -4.29
C TRP A 188 -18.19 20.84 -5.50
N LEU A 189 -17.75 20.44 -6.69
CA LEU A 189 -18.57 20.43 -7.92
C LEU A 189 -19.81 19.53 -7.76
N GLN A 190 -19.65 18.35 -7.15
CA GLN A 190 -20.75 17.45 -6.89
C GLN A 190 -21.83 18.11 -6.02
N ARG A 191 -21.43 18.81 -4.95
CA ARG A 191 -22.38 19.54 -4.08
C ARG A 191 -23.14 20.62 -4.84
N GLN A 192 -22.47 21.35 -5.75
CA GLN A 192 -23.13 22.36 -6.59
C GLN A 192 -24.16 21.74 -7.55
N LEU A 193 -23.93 20.50 -8.00
CA LEU A 193 -24.82 19.79 -8.93
C LEU A 193 -26.03 19.15 -8.25
N GLN A 194 -26.03 18.98 -6.92
CA GLN A 194 -27.11 18.31 -6.18
C GLN A 194 -28.41 19.12 -6.11
N GLY A 195 -28.37 20.43 -6.39
CA GLY A 195 -29.56 21.31 -6.35
C GLY A 195 -30.50 21.22 -7.56
N ASP A 196 -30.12 20.52 -8.63
CA ASP A 196 -30.89 20.45 -9.88
C ASP A 196 -31.21 18.98 -10.25
N ALA A 197 -32.50 18.65 -10.32
CA ALA A 197 -32.99 17.32 -10.67
C ALA A 197 -32.51 16.85 -12.05
N ALA A 198 -32.28 17.77 -13.00
CA ALA A 198 -31.73 17.44 -14.32
C ALA A 198 -30.26 16.99 -14.23
N ARG A 199 -29.53 17.43 -13.21
CA ARG A 199 -28.09 17.18 -12.99
C ARG A 199 -27.80 16.09 -11.97
N ALA A 200 -28.82 15.55 -11.30
CA ALA A 200 -28.68 14.48 -10.32
C ALA A 200 -27.91 13.26 -10.86
N ARG A 201 -28.10 12.90 -12.15
CA ARG A 201 -27.35 11.81 -12.80
C ARG A 201 -25.85 12.12 -12.94
N ALA A 202 -25.51 13.37 -13.24
CA ALA A 202 -24.12 13.81 -13.33
C ALA A 202 -23.48 13.83 -11.94
N ALA A 203 -24.20 14.30 -10.91
CA ALA A 203 -23.73 14.25 -9.52
C ALA A 203 -23.46 12.82 -9.04
N ALA A 204 -24.32 11.85 -9.39
CA ALA A 204 -24.12 10.43 -9.07
C ALA A 204 -22.94 9.80 -9.84
N ALA A 205 -22.73 10.19 -11.09
CA ALA A 205 -21.57 9.77 -11.87
C ALA A 205 -20.28 10.30 -11.25
N LEU A 206 -20.25 11.59 -10.91
CA LEU A 206 -19.11 12.24 -10.28
C LEU A 206 -18.79 11.64 -8.91
N GLU A 207 -19.81 11.27 -8.11
CA GLU A 207 -19.62 10.55 -6.84
C GLU A 207 -18.85 9.24 -7.03
N SER A 208 -19.23 8.43 -8.01
CA SER A 208 -18.58 7.13 -8.28
C SER A 208 -17.15 7.30 -8.79
N ILE A 209 -16.93 8.25 -9.70
CA ILE A 209 -15.61 8.57 -10.24
C ILE A 209 -14.69 9.08 -9.13
N ALA A 210 -15.17 10.04 -8.32
CA ALA A 210 -14.43 10.63 -7.22
C ALA A 210 -14.07 9.58 -6.14
N ALA A 211 -14.93 8.60 -5.89
CA ALA A 211 -14.62 7.49 -4.97
C ALA A 211 -13.43 6.66 -5.48
N GLY A 212 -13.40 6.30 -6.76
CA GLY A 212 -12.28 5.61 -7.38
C GLY A 212 -10.99 6.42 -7.37
N TRP A 213 -11.10 7.70 -7.72
CA TRP A 213 -10.00 8.64 -7.71
C TRP A 213 -9.33 8.74 -6.32
N LEU A 214 -10.15 8.87 -5.27
CA LEU A 214 -9.65 8.92 -3.90
C LEU A 214 -8.97 7.62 -3.50
N LEU A 215 -9.55 6.46 -3.80
CA LEU A 215 -8.96 5.16 -3.45
C LEU A 215 -7.56 5.01 -4.06
N ALA A 216 -7.39 5.36 -5.33
CA ALA A 216 -6.08 5.37 -5.98
C ALA A 216 -5.13 6.40 -5.33
N THR A 217 -5.63 7.57 -4.98
CA THR A 217 -4.84 8.63 -4.30
C THR A 217 -4.35 8.19 -2.93
N LEU A 218 -5.22 7.57 -2.11
CA LEU A 218 -4.88 7.03 -0.80
C LEU A 218 -3.85 5.90 -0.91
N ALA A 219 -4.05 4.98 -1.86
CA ALA A 219 -3.10 3.91 -2.14
C ALA A 219 -1.75 4.47 -2.59
N GLY A 220 -1.74 5.50 -3.45
CA GLY A 220 -0.53 6.17 -3.93
C GLY A 220 0.23 6.91 -2.84
N LEU A 221 -0.46 7.59 -1.93
CA LEU A 221 0.14 8.25 -0.76
C LEU A 221 0.72 7.24 0.24
N ALA A 222 0.00 6.14 0.50
CA ALA A 222 0.49 5.05 1.34
C ALA A 222 1.71 4.36 0.70
N TRP A 223 1.65 4.09 -0.60
CA TRP A 223 2.76 3.55 -1.41
C TRP A 223 3.99 4.46 -1.33
N TRP A 224 3.82 5.77 -1.52
CA TRP A 224 4.91 6.73 -1.44
C TRP A 224 5.56 6.78 -0.05
N SER A 225 4.81 6.53 1.02
CA SER A 225 5.34 6.53 2.39
C SER A 225 6.28 5.34 2.70
N GLY A 226 6.32 4.32 1.84
CA GLY A 226 7.15 3.14 2.00
C GLY A 226 6.42 1.94 2.63
N MET A 227 7.18 0.93 3.04
CA MET A 227 6.65 -0.29 3.66
C MET A 227 6.13 -0.02 5.07
N THR A 228 5.02 -0.63 5.48
CA THR A 228 4.57 -0.59 6.87
C THR A 228 5.21 -1.70 7.73
N PHE A 229 5.25 -1.51 9.05
CA PHE A 229 5.83 -2.44 10.03
C PHE A 229 5.31 -3.88 9.86
N LEU A 230 6.18 -4.88 10.07
CA LEU A 230 5.93 -6.33 9.95
C LEU A 230 5.66 -6.89 8.53
N VAL A 231 5.13 -6.14 7.57
CA VAL A 231 4.84 -6.65 6.22
C VAL A 231 6.07 -7.28 5.54
N GLY A 232 7.24 -6.64 5.65
CA GLY A 232 8.49 -7.18 5.10
C GLY A 232 9.08 -8.38 5.82
N GLY A 233 8.72 -8.57 7.11
CA GLY A 233 9.23 -9.64 7.96
C GLY A 233 8.29 -10.85 8.06
N SER A 234 6.98 -10.65 7.92
CA SER A 234 5.95 -11.67 8.08
C SER A 234 5.49 -12.31 6.76
N LEU A 235 5.60 -11.60 5.63
CA LEU A 235 5.14 -12.10 4.31
C LEU A 235 6.27 -12.71 3.45
N GLY A 236 7.49 -12.84 3.99
CA GLY A 236 8.60 -13.48 3.30
C GLY A 236 9.02 -12.76 2.00
N GLY A 237 9.89 -13.41 1.23
CA GLY A 237 10.48 -12.86 0.00
C GLY A 237 9.73 -13.26 -1.28
N GLY A 238 8.41 -13.44 -1.22
CA GLY A 238 7.60 -13.61 -2.43
C GLY A 238 7.38 -12.29 -3.17
N PHE A 239 6.66 -12.34 -4.29
CA PHE A 239 6.33 -11.19 -5.15
C PHE A 239 5.83 -9.95 -4.36
N VAL A 240 4.98 -10.14 -3.34
CA VAL A 240 4.47 -9.05 -2.47
C VAL A 240 5.60 -8.40 -1.66
N GLY A 241 6.54 -9.19 -1.14
CA GLY A 241 7.70 -8.70 -0.40
C GLY A 241 8.75 -8.04 -1.29
N GLU A 242 8.83 -8.41 -2.57
CA GLU A 242 9.72 -7.82 -3.56
C GLU A 242 9.20 -6.49 -4.12
N VAL A 243 7.92 -6.44 -4.47
CA VAL A 243 7.18 -5.20 -4.78
C VAL A 243 7.24 -4.22 -3.60
N ALA A 244 7.13 -4.72 -2.36
CA ALA A 244 7.27 -3.91 -1.16
C ALA A 244 8.71 -3.43 -0.90
N ARG A 245 9.75 -4.14 -1.35
CA ARG A 245 11.16 -3.76 -1.11
C ARG A 245 11.66 -2.73 -2.12
N GLU A 246 11.23 -2.83 -3.37
CA GLU A 246 11.49 -1.82 -4.41
C GLU A 246 10.85 -0.46 -4.07
N LEU A 247 9.84 -0.52 -3.20
CA LEU A 247 9.12 0.57 -2.59
C LEU A 247 9.86 1.31 -1.46
N GLY A 248 10.82 0.67 -0.79
CA GLY A 248 11.43 1.16 0.47
C GLY A 248 12.74 1.93 0.32
N ARG A 249 13.40 1.93 -0.85
CA ARG A 249 14.74 2.53 -1.04
C ARG A 249 14.70 4.04 -1.31
N ARG A 250 14.16 4.88 -0.43
CA ARG A 250 14.06 6.32 -0.73
C ARG A 250 14.24 7.17 0.52
N ALA A 251 15.48 7.60 0.78
CA ALA A 251 15.79 8.66 1.73
C ALA A 251 15.85 10.00 0.95
N PRO A 252 15.22 11.08 1.43
CA PRO A 252 15.27 12.38 0.78
C PRO A 252 16.37 13.30 1.34
N ALA A 253 16.86 14.22 0.50
CA ALA A 253 17.74 15.31 0.90
C ALA A 253 17.11 16.35 1.86
N ALA A 254 17.94 16.94 2.71
CA ALA A 254 17.59 17.79 3.85
C ALA A 254 16.88 19.12 3.53
N TRP A 255 16.96 19.64 2.29
CA TRP A 255 16.39 20.97 1.95
C TRP A 255 14.91 20.94 1.53
N SER A 256 14.36 19.80 1.07
CA SER A 256 12.92 19.65 0.74
C SER A 256 12.07 19.22 1.95
N MET A 257 12.68 19.09 3.13
CA MET A 257 12.02 18.64 4.34
C MET A 257 10.95 19.64 4.81
N GLY A 258 11.25 20.94 4.85
CA GLY A 258 10.37 21.95 5.45
C GLY A 258 9.01 22.10 4.78
N ILE A 259 8.96 22.22 3.45
CA ILE A 259 7.70 22.45 2.71
C ILE A 259 6.76 21.25 2.82
N ARG A 260 7.31 20.03 2.75
CA ARG A 260 6.54 18.79 2.82
C ARG A 260 5.91 18.59 4.20
N GLN A 261 6.70 18.81 5.26
CA GLN A 261 6.23 18.75 6.64
C GLN A 261 5.18 19.83 6.91
N ALA A 262 5.43 21.07 6.46
CA ALA A 262 4.49 22.17 6.59
C ALA A 262 3.17 21.90 5.86
N LEU A 263 3.21 21.43 4.61
CA LEU A 263 1.99 21.12 3.85
C LEU A 263 1.19 20.01 4.55
N SER A 264 1.85 18.95 5.00
CA SER A 264 1.19 17.86 5.73
C SER A 264 0.52 18.36 7.02
N ALA A 265 1.22 19.16 7.83
CA ALA A 265 0.66 19.75 9.03
C ALA A 265 -0.54 20.69 8.72
N VAL A 266 -0.44 21.52 7.68
CA VAL A 266 -1.53 22.40 7.23
C VAL A 266 -2.75 21.59 6.77
N LEU A 267 -2.56 20.52 6.01
CA LEU A 267 -3.65 19.64 5.58
C LEU A 267 -4.29 18.90 6.77
N ALA A 268 -3.48 18.45 7.74
CA ALA A 268 -3.99 17.87 8.98
C ALA A 268 -4.81 18.87 9.80
N LEU A 269 -4.35 20.12 9.93
CA LEU A 269 -5.08 21.22 10.58
C LEU A 269 -6.38 21.53 9.84
N ALA A 270 -6.36 21.57 8.51
CA ALA A 270 -7.56 21.73 7.69
C ALA A 270 -8.55 20.58 7.92
N GLY A 271 -8.06 19.34 8.00
CA GLY A 271 -8.87 18.17 8.32
C GLY A 271 -9.50 18.23 9.70
N MET A 272 -8.73 18.64 10.71
CA MET A 272 -9.22 18.89 12.06
C MET A 272 -10.31 19.96 12.07
N GLY A 273 -10.06 21.12 11.44
CA GLY A 273 -11.04 22.20 11.33
C GLY A 273 -12.30 21.79 10.57
N TRP A 274 -12.18 20.93 9.57
CA TRP A 274 -13.32 20.34 8.86
C TRP A 274 -14.12 19.40 9.76
N ALA A 275 -13.44 18.51 10.48
CA ALA A 275 -14.08 17.57 11.40
C ALA A 275 -14.85 18.29 12.52
N VAL A 276 -14.26 19.35 13.10
CA VAL A 276 -14.92 20.18 14.13
C VAL A 276 -16.15 20.89 13.58
N ARG A 277 -16.11 21.38 12.33
CA ARG A 277 -17.29 21.98 11.69
C ARG A 277 -18.41 20.96 11.46
N GLY A 278 -18.06 19.74 11.03
CA GLY A 278 -19.04 18.67 10.82
C GLY A 278 -19.62 18.14 12.13
N TRP A 279 -18.78 17.97 13.15
CA TRP A 279 -19.14 17.48 14.47
C TRP A 279 -18.60 18.42 15.56
N PRO A 280 -19.37 19.47 15.96
CA PRO A 280 -18.92 20.47 16.95
C PRO A 280 -18.46 19.88 18.29
N GLY A 281 -18.94 18.69 18.65
CA GLY A 281 -18.49 17.95 19.83
C GLY A 281 -16.99 17.63 19.84
N LEU A 282 -16.33 17.58 18.68
CA LEU A 282 -14.88 17.40 18.57
C LEU A 282 -14.08 18.64 18.98
N GLY A 283 -14.72 19.80 19.14
CA GLY A 283 -14.09 21.02 19.64
C GLY A 283 -13.74 21.00 21.13
N ARG A 284 -14.18 19.97 21.88
CA ARG A 284 -13.83 19.81 23.30
C ARG A 284 -12.31 19.63 23.46
N PRO A 285 -11.72 20.13 24.57
CA PRO A 285 -10.27 20.17 24.72
C PRO A 285 -9.60 18.80 24.62
N ALA A 286 -10.25 17.73 25.10
CA ALA A 286 -9.70 16.37 24.99
C ALA A 286 -9.57 15.90 23.52
N TYR A 287 -10.58 16.18 22.69
CA TYR A 287 -10.56 15.81 21.27
C TYR A 287 -9.73 16.79 20.44
N ALA A 288 -9.66 18.06 20.83
CA ALA A 288 -8.73 19.03 20.26
C ALA A 288 -7.27 18.59 20.49
N GLY A 289 -6.96 18.04 21.67
CA GLY A 289 -5.67 17.43 21.97
C GLY A 289 -5.34 16.25 21.06
N VAL A 290 -6.32 15.38 20.74
CA VAL A 290 -6.13 14.29 19.76
C VAL A 290 -5.78 14.86 18.39
N GLY A 291 -6.49 15.90 17.95
CA GLY A 291 -6.18 16.61 16.71
C GLY A 291 -4.77 17.20 16.69
N ALA A 292 -4.33 17.81 17.79
CA ALA A 292 -2.98 18.36 17.93
C ALA A 292 -1.89 17.28 17.83
N VAL A 293 -2.10 16.11 18.44
CA VAL A 293 -1.17 14.97 18.30
C VAL A 293 -1.11 14.51 16.84
N LEU A 294 -2.24 14.39 16.15
CA LEU A 294 -2.27 13.99 14.75
C LEU A 294 -1.59 15.02 13.82
N VAL A 295 -1.74 16.31 14.09
CA VAL A 295 -1.02 17.39 13.38
C VAL A 295 0.48 17.30 13.65
N ALA A 296 0.89 17.05 14.89
CA ALA A 296 2.29 16.86 15.24
C ALA A 296 2.88 15.62 14.54
N LEU A 297 2.14 14.51 14.44
CA LEU A 297 2.57 13.34 13.66
C LEU A 297 2.63 13.66 12.16
N ALA A 298 1.67 14.43 11.64
CA ALA A 298 1.64 14.84 10.23
C ALA A 298 2.84 15.71 9.85
N TRP A 299 3.35 16.52 10.79
CA TRP A 299 4.61 17.22 10.61
C TRP A 299 5.77 16.26 10.28
N PHE A 300 5.89 15.13 10.95
CA PHE A 300 6.95 14.15 10.67
C PHE A 300 6.66 13.25 9.47
N MET A 301 5.41 13.19 9.02
CA MET A 301 4.94 12.24 8.00
C MET A 301 4.29 13.00 6.83
N PRO A 302 5.03 13.34 5.76
CA PRO A 302 4.57 14.22 4.69
C PRO A 302 3.28 13.81 3.96
N ALA A 303 2.94 12.51 3.94
CA ALA A 303 1.73 12.02 3.29
C ALA A 303 0.51 11.97 4.24
N LEU A 304 0.74 12.04 5.56
CA LEU A 304 -0.30 11.79 6.55
C LEU A 304 -1.38 12.88 6.54
N GLY A 305 -1.00 14.15 6.36
CA GLY A 305 -1.93 15.28 6.39
C GLY A 305 -3.04 15.19 5.35
N ALA A 306 -2.70 14.84 4.11
CA ALA A 306 -3.68 14.67 3.03
C ALA A 306 -4.66 13.52 3.34
N VAL A 307 -4.16 12.41 3.90
CA VAL A 307 -4.98 11.27 4.29
C VAL A 307 -5.89 11.59 5.48
N LEU A 308 -5.42 12.34 6.47
CA LEU A 308 -6.24 12.81 7.60
C LEU A 308 -7.35 13.77 7.15
N LEU A 309 -7.05 14.67 6.20
CA LEU A 309 -8.06 15.53 5.58
C LEU A 309 -9.12 14.70 4.85
N ALA A 310 -8.70 13.73 4.04
CA ALA A 310 -9.62 12.83 3.35
C ALA A 310 -10.48 12.02 4.34
N LEU A 311 -9.88 11.50 5.41
CA LEU A 311 -10.58 10.80 6.49
C LEU A 311 -11.65 11.69 7.13
N ALA A 312 -11.30 12.93 7.50
CA ALA A 312 -12.23 13.89 8.10
C ALA A 312 -13.40 14.21 7.16
N VAL A 313 -13.10 14.48 5.87
CA VAL A 313 -14.12 14.77 4.86
C VAL A 313 -15.04 13.58 4.63
N CYS A 314 -14.51 12.36 4.49
CA CYS A 314 -15.31 11.16 4.27
C CYS A 314 -16.14 10.76 5.49
N ALA A 315 -15.58 10.85 6.70
CA ALA A 315 -16.29 10.50 7.94
C ALA A 315 -17.46 11.47 8.20
N THR A 316 -17.21 12.78 8.09
CA THR A 316 -18.27 13.80 8.29
C THR A 316 -19.33 13.81 7.20
N SER A 317 -19.03 13.28 6.01
CA SER A 317 -19.99 13.11 4.91
C SER A 317 -20.60 11.70 4.84
N ALA A 318 -20.45 10.89 5.90
CA ALA A 318 -20.99 9.53 6.01
C ALA A 318 -20.53 8.53 4.93
N ARG A 319 -19.39 8.79 4.28
CA ARG A 319 -18.76 7.89 3.29
C ARG A 319 -17.88 6.86 4.00
N TRP A 320 -18.49 6.05 4.87
CA TRP A 320 -17.76 5.19 5.82
C TRP A 320 -16.75 4.24 5.16
N ARG A 321 -17.05 3.69 3.99
CA ARG A 321 -16.11 2.82 3.24
C ARG A 321 -14.83 3.57 2.83
N LEU A 322 -14.98 4.79 2.33
CA LEU A 322 -13.84 5.64 1.96
C LEU A 322 -13.10 6.15 3.19
N ALA A 323 -13.84 6.47 4.27
CA ALA A 323 -13.25 6.81 5.56
C ALA A 323 -12.42 5.65 6.12
N THR A 324 -12.90 4.41 6.03
CA THR A 324 -12.12 3.21 6.42
C THR A 324 -10.87 3.08 5.56
N ALA A 325 -10.97 3.25 4.24
CA ALA A 325 -9.80 3.21 3.36
C ALA A 325 -8.77 4.30 3.72
N ALA A 326 -9.22 5.51 4.05
CA ALA A 326 -8.35 6.60 4.52
C ALA A 326 -7.73 6.27 5.89
N GLY A 327 -8.48 5.67 6.81
CA GLY A 327 -7.96 5.20 8.10
C GLY A 327 -6.90 4.11 7.95
N VAL A 328 -7.10 3.15 7.04
CA VAL A 328 -6.10 2.13 6.70
C VAL A 328 -4.85 2.76 6.09
N ALA A 329 -5.01 3.73 5.17
CA ALA A 329 -3.88 4.47 4.60
C ALA A 329 -3.12 5.27 5.68
N ALA A 330 -3.82 5.88 6.64
CA ALA A 330 -3.19 6.59 7.75
C ALA A 330 -2.38 5.64 8.64
N ALA A 331 -2.96 4.48 8.99
CA ALA A 331 -2.26 3.45 9.76
C ALA A 331 -1.04 2.91 9.01
N TRP A 332 -1.15 2.71 7.69
CA TRP A 332 -0.02 2.32 6.84
C TRP A 332 1.12 3.34 6.92
N ILE A 333 0.82 4.62 6.70
CA ILE A 333 1.79 5.72 6.72
C ILE A 333 2.48 5.84 8.08
N VAL A 334 1.71 5.74 9.17
CA VAL A 334 2.27 5.73 10.53
C VAL A 334 3.19 4.54 10.74
N GLY A 335 2.81 3.33 10.28
CA GLY A 335 3.70 2.17 10.38
C GLY A 335 4.92 2.25 9.47
N ALA A 336 4.86 3.01 8.38
CA ALA A 336 6.00 3.23 7.49
C ALA A 336 7.07 4.17 8.07
N PHE A 337 6.69 5.02 9.05
CA PHE A 337 7.62 5.84 9.81
C PHE A 337 8.78 5.04 10.44
N TYR A 338 8.55 3.77 10.76
CA TYR A 338 9.58 2.86 11.27
C TYR A 338 10.81 2.79 10.34
N TYR A 339 10.60 2.71 9.02
CA TYR A 339 11.66 2.50 8.03
C TYR A 339 12.32 3.79 7.52
N GLN A 340 11.91 4.98 7.99
CA GLN A 340 12.53 6.24 7.56
C GLN A 340 13.97 6.36 8.08
N LEU A 341 14.96 6.51 7.21
CA LEU A 341 16.37 6.43 7.63
C LEU A 341 16.89 7.68 8.37
N ASP A 342 16.17 8.79 8.31
CA ASP A 342 16.66 10.09 8.78
C ASP A 342 16.67 10.23 10.32
N TRP A 343 16.09 9.26 11.04
CA TRP A 343 15.91 9.33 12.49
C TRP A 343 16.48 8.09 13.20
N PRO A 344 17.18 8.28 14.34
CA PRO A 344 17.55 7.17 15.22
C PRO A 344 16.33 6.37 15.65
N LEU A 345 16.48 5.04 15.72
CA LEU A 345 15.39 4.13 16.07
C LEU A 345 14.78 4.43 17.44
N ALA A 346 15.63 4.75 18.43
CA ALA A 346 15.20 5.11 19.77
C ALA A 346 14.33 6.38 19.79
N THR A 347 14.69 7.40 19.01
CA THR A 347 13.92 8.64 18.91
C THR A 347 12.55 8.40 18.29
N LYS A 348 12.46 7.60 17.23
CA LYS A 348 11.18 7.22 16.62
C LYS A 348 10.29 6.47 17.62
N ALA A 349 10.86 5.51 18.34
CA ALA A 349 10.14 4.76 19.36
C ALA A 349 9.61 5.67 20.46
N ALA A 350 10.44 6.60 20.95
CA ALA A 350 10.03 7.59 21.96
C ALA A 350 8.90 8.50 21.46
N VAL A 351 8.95 8.98 20.21
CA VAL A 351 7.87 9.79 19.61
C VAL A 351 6.55 9.00 19.54
N LEU A 352 6.58 7.75 19.08
CA LEU A 352 5.38 6.92 18.97
C LEU A 352 4.81 6.54 20.34
N VAL A 353 5.66 6.19 21.30
CA VAL A 353 5.26 5.89 22.69
C VAL A 353 4.68 7.15 23.35
N GLY A 354 5.34 8.30 23.19
CA GLY A 354 4.86 9.58 23.70
C GLY A 354 3.51 9.98 23.11
N ALA A 355 3.35 9.88 21.80
CA ALA A 355 2.08 10.13 21.13
C ALA A 355 0.98 9.18 21.62
N GLY A 356 1.28 7.88 21.74
CA GLY A 356 0.36 6.89 22.28
C GLY A 356 -0.06 7.16 23.74
N ALA A 357 0.90 7.54 24.59
CA ALA A 357 0.65 7.87 25.99
C ALA A 357 -0.23 9.13 26.11
N VAL A 358 0.03 10.18 25.32
CA VAL A 358 -0.79 11.40 25.29
C VAL A 358 -2.20 11.09 24.79
N LEU A 359 -2.35 10.32 23.71
CA LEU A 359 -3.67 9.90 23.22
C LEU A 359 -4.42 9.06 24.25
N GLY A 360 -3.74 8.16 24.95
CA GLY A 360 -4.31 7.36 26.04
C GLY A 360 -4.78 8.23 27.21
N ALA A 361 -3.96 9.19 27.65
CA ALA A 361 -4.30 10.12 28.70
C ALA A 361 -5.50 11.02 28.32
N LEU A 362 -5.52 11.54 27.09
CA LEU A 362 -6.63 12.32 26.56
C LEU A 362 -7.92 11.49 26.46
N GLY A 363 -7.82 10.23 26.02
CA GLY A 363 -8.95 9.30 25.98
C GLY A 363 -9.51 8.99 27.36
N TRP A 364 -8.63 8.76 28.34
CA TRP A 364 -9.03 8.55 29.74
C TRP A 364 -9.68 9.80 30.34
N TRP A 365 -9.11 10.97 30.09
CA TRP A 365 -9.68 12.25 30.52
C TRP A 365 -11.04 12.53 29.88
N ALA A 366 -11.20 12.29 28.57
CA ALA A 366 -12.49 12.41 27.89
C ALA A 366 -13.54 11.46 28.49
N GLY A 367 -13.15 10.22 28.78
CA GLY A 367 -14.03 9.21 29.35
C GLY A 367 -14.45 9.50 30.80
N THR A 368 -13.56 10.05 31.62
CA THR A 368 -13.86 10.46 33.00
C THR A 368 -14.76 11.70 33.02
N ALA A 369 -14.46 12.71 32.19
CA ALA A 369 -15.30 13.89 32.04
C ALA A 369 -16.72 13.56 31.53
N HIS A 370 -16.83 12.59 30.60
CA HIS A 370 -18.13 12.14 30.10
C HIS A 370 -18.95 11.42 31.18
N ARG A 371 -18.32 10.56 32.00
CA ARG A 371 -18.98 9.88 33.11
C ARG A 371 -19.42 10.84 34.21
N ALA A 372 -18.61 11.84 34.54
CA ALA A 372 -18.96 12.86 35.54
C ALA A 372 -20.18 13.70 35.11
N GLY A 373 -20.38 13.91 33.81
CA GLY A 373 -21.55 14.63 33.27
C GLY A 373 -22.82 13.79 33.08
N GLN A 374 -22.77 12.47 33.28
CA GLN A 374 -23.92 11.55 33.13
C GLN A 374 -24.58 11.18 34.47
N ALA A 375 -24.50 12.04 35.49
CA ALA A 375 -25.07 11.79 36.82
C ALA A 375 -26.62 11.72 36.87
N THR A 376 -27.31 11.59 35.73
CA THR A 376 -28.76 11.41 35.62
C THR A 376 -29.07 10.07 34.93
N PRO A 377 -29.92 9.19 35.50
CA PRO A 377 -30.09 7.84 34.97
C PRO A 377 -30.97 7.78 33.72
N ALA A 378 -30.64 6.81 32.86
CA ALA A 378 -31.42 6.16 31.81
C ALA A 378 -31.54 6.82 30.42
N ALA A 379 -30.62 6.42 29.53
CA ALA A 379 -30.93 6.08 28.14
C ALA A 379 -30.34 4.69 27.85
N PRO A 380 -30.99 3.83 27.04
CA PRO A 380 -30.57 2.45 26.85
C PRO A 380 -29.13 2.38 26.33
N GLU A 381 -28.33 1.48 26.90
CA GLU A 381 -26.94 1.28 26.51
C GLU A 381 -26.80 1.09 25.01
N ASN A 382 -26.01 1.96 24.40
CA ASN A 382 -25.73 1.97 22.98
C ASN A 382 -24.95 0.68 22.64
N ARG A 383 -25.64 -0.36 22.14
CA ARG A 383 -25.05 -1.67 21.78
C ARG A 383 -23.84 -1.55 20.83
N GLY A 384 -23.71 -0.44 20.11
CA GLY A 384 -22.53 -0.13 19.28
C GLY A 384 -21.24 0.15 20.06
N GLY A 385 -21.30 0.52 21.34
CA GLY A 385 -20.12 0.75 22.16
C GLY A 385 -19.42 -0.54 22.59
N ALA A 386 -20.20 -1.60 22.85
CA ALA A 386 -19.66 -2.91 23.20
C ALA A 386 -18.95 -3.57 22.00
N SER A 387 -19.57 -3.53 20.82
CA SER A 387 -18.95 -4.09 19.60
C SER A 387 -17.66 -3.37 19.21
N ALA A 388 -17.59 -2.04 19.37
CA ALA A 388 -16.37 -1.28 19.14
C ALA A 388 -15.25 -1.66 20.12
N ARG A 389 -15.56 -1.84 21.41
CA ARG A 389 -14.58 -2.28 22.43
C ARG A 389 -14.03 -3.67 22.12
N TRP A 390 -14.90 -4.61 21.75
CA TRP A 390 -14.48 -5.94 21.32
C TRP A 390 -13.65 -5.90 20.04
N GLY A 391 -13.99 -5.03 19.08
CA GLY A 391 -13.20 -4.82 17.86
C GLY A 391 -11.79 -4.28 18.14
N ILE A 392 -11.67 -3.33 19.07
CA ILE A 392 -10.36 -2.81 19.52
C ILE A 392 -9.57 -3.91 20.22
N ALA A 393 -10.18 -4.63 21.17
CA ALA A 393 -9.54 -5.73 21.88
C ALA A 393 -9.07 -6.83 20.94
N ALA A 394 -9.92 -7.24 19.98
CA ALA A 394 -9.58 -8.23 18.97
C ALA A 394 -8.41 -7.76 18.10
N SER A 395 -8.37 -6.47 17.75
CA SER A 395 -7.27 -5.88 16.96
C SER A 395 -5.95 -5.87 17.75
N VAL A 396 -5.98 -5.51 19.03
CA VAL A 396 -4.80 -5.59 19.91
C VAL A 396 -4.32 -7.03 20.05
N VAL A 397 -5.22 -7.97 20.30
CA VAL A 397 -4.90 -9.40 20.40
C VAL A 397 -4.31 -9.91 19.08
N ALA A 398 -4.88 -9.55 17.93
CA ALA A 398 -4.36 -9.94 16.62
C ALA A 398 -2.95 -9.40 16.37
N VAL A 399 -2.68 -8.13 16.68
CA VAL A 399 -1.34 -7.53 16.56
C VAL A 399 -0.33 -8.24 17.47
N LEU A 400 -0.71 -8.48 18.74
CA LEU A 400 0.14 -9.20 19.68
C LEU A 400 0.38 -10.64 19.22
N ALA A 401 -0.63 -11.33 18.70
CA ALA A 401 -0.49 -12.69 18.19
C ALA A 401 0.49 -12.75 17.00
N VAL A 402 0.34 -11.88 16.00
CA VAL A 402 1.24 -11.83 14.84
C VAL A 402 2.68 -11.55 15.27
N ALA A 403 2.88 -10.57 16.16
CA ALA A 403 4.22 -10.25 16.68
C ALA A 403 4.83 -11.41 17.47
N ASN A 404 4.08 -12.01 18.40
CA ASN A 404 4.56 -13.09 19.25
C ASN A 404 4.79 -14.39 18.48
N VAL A 405 3.98 -14.71 17.46
CA VAL A 405 4.25 -15.84 16.56
C VAL A 405 5.57 -15.63 15.83
N GLY A 406 5.83 -14.42 15.33
CA GLY A 406 7.11 -14.09 14.70
C GLY A 406 8.31 -14.16 15.64
N ILE A 407 8.14 -13.84 16.92
CA ILE A 407 9.16 -14.00 17.96
C ILE A 407 9.39 -15.49 18.25
N TRP A 408 8.32 -16.23 18.52
CA TRP A 408 8.37 -17.66 18.82
C TRP A 408 9.08 -18.45 17.72
N GLN A 409 8.78 -18.18 16.44
CA GLN A 409 9.46 -18.83 15.31
C GLN A 409 10.97 -18.55 15.23
N LYS A 410 11.42 -17.37 15.70
CA LYS A 410 12.86 -17.01 15.71
C LYS A 410 13.55 -17.60 16.93
N GLU A 411 12.92 -17.55 18.10
CA GLU A 411 13.44 -18.18 19.32
C GLU A 411 13.56 -19.71 19.15
N ASP A 412 12.57 -20.35 18.53
CA ASP A 412 12.62 -21.78 18.19
C ASP A 412 13.81 -22.11 17.27
N LEU A 413 14.04 -21.28 16.24
CA LEU A 413 15.20 -21.42 15.35
C LEU A 413 16.52 -21.18 16.10
N ILE A 414 16.57 -20.24 17.04
CA ILE A 414 17.77 -19.97 17.85
C ILE A 414 18.08 -21.17 18.76
N ALA A 415 17.05 -21.76 19.38
CA ALA A 415 17.18 -22.85 20.35
C ALA A 415 17.46 -24.21 19.69
N HIS A 416 16.75 -24.53 18.60
CA HIS A 416 16.77 -25.86 17.98
C HIS A 416 17.48 -25.90 16.62
N GLY A 417 17.84 -24.75 16.05
CA GLY A 417 18.56 -24.69 14.78
C GLY A 417 19.99 -25.21 14.90
N ARG A 418 20.47 -25.90 13.85
CA ARG A 418 21.84 -26.41 13.81
C ARG A 418 22.83 -25.23 13.74
N PRO A 419 23.85 -25.17 14.62
CA PRO A 419 24.87 -24.13 14.58
C PRO A 419 25.77 -24.31 13.35
N VAL A 420 26.00 -23.23 12.62
CA VAL A 420 26.83 -23.20 11.41
C VAL A 420 27.64 -21.92 11.38
N TYR A 421 28.95 -22.00 11.11
CA TYR A 421 29.82 -20.83 10.97
C TYR A 421 30.16 -20.61 9.50
N VAL A 422 29.92 -19.41 8.97
CA VAL A 422 30.24 -19.07 7.58
C VAL A 422 31.30 -17.98 7.56
N GLU A 423 32.37 -18.19 6.78
CA GLU A 423 33.47 -17.25 6.65
C GLU A 423 33.01 -15.94 5.99
N LEU A 424 33.44 -14.81 6.56
CA LEU A 424 33.20 -13.48 6.02
C LEU A 424 34.11 -13.21 4.80
N ALA A 425 33.55 -12.58 3.78
CA ALA A 425 34.28 -12.09 2.62
C ALA A 425 34.64 -10.60 2.80
N PRO A 426 35.78 -10.12 2.25
CA PRO A 426 36.20 -8.74 2.39
C PRO A 426 35.15 -7.76 1.83
N VAL A 427 34.71 -6.82 2.66
CA VAL A 427 33.89 -5.66 2.28
C VAL A 427 34.32 -4.50 3.16
N ASP A 428 34.36 -3.28 2.62
CA ASP A 428 34.62 -2.09 3.41
C ASP A 428 33.53 -1.96 4.50
N PRO A 429 33.89 -2.10 5.79
CA PRO A 429 32.91 -2.29 6.85
C PRO A 429 32.11 -1.03 7.20
N ARG A 430 32.48 0.14 6.67
CA ARG A 430 31.93 1.44 7.10
C ARG A 430 30.73 1.89 6.26
N SER A 431 29.63 2.19 6.93
CA SER A 431 28.57 3.08 6.43
C SER A 431 28.44 4.26 7.39
N LEU A 432 28.84 5.45 6.94
CA LEU A 432 28.93 6.65 7.79
C LEU A 432 27.59 7.31 8.12
N MET A 433 26.47 6.87 7.51
CA MET A 433 25.22 7.64 7.52
C MET A 433 24.03 6.96 8.22
N GLN A 434 24.12 5.69 8.64
CA GLN A 434 22.96 4.90 9.08
C GLN A 434 23.08 4.36 10.52
N GLY A 435 24.04 4.84 11.30
CA GLY A 435 24.38 4.35 12.65
C GLY A 435 25.54 3.35 12.65
N ASP A 436 25.92 2.87 13.83
CA ASP A 436 27.00 1.90 14.02
C ASP A 436 26.55 0.48 13.64
N PHE A 437 26.94 0.03 12.45
CA PHE A 437 26.80 -1.35 12.02
C PHE A 437 28.00 -1.77 11.17
N MET A 438 28.24 -3.08 11.09
CA MET A 438 29.29 -3.65 10.25
C MET A 438 28.66 -4.26 9.02
N ARG A 439 29.10 -3.81 7.84
CA ARG A 439 28.75 -4.47 6.58
C ARG A 439 29.38 -5.86 6.54
N LEU A 440 28.56 -6.85 6.21
CA LEU A 440 28.95 -8.24 6.07
C LEU A 440 28.82 -8.67 4.62
N ASN A 441 29.71 -9.57 4.22
CA ASN A 441 29.52 -10.43 3.07
C ASN A 441 30.04 -11.80 3.45
N PHE A 442 29.54 -12.84 2.80
CA PHE A 442 29.90 -14.21 3.10
C PHE A 442 30.55 -14.86 1.89
N ARG A 443 31.51 -15.74 2.14
CA ARG A 443 32.24 -16.41 1.07
C ARG A 443 31.32 -17.35 0.29
N MET A 444 31.09 -17.04 -0.98
CA MET A 444 30.31 -17.84 -1.92
C MET A 444 31.16 -18.24 -3.13
N PRO A 445 30.95 -19.43 -3.73
CA PRO A 445 31.61 -19.78 -5.00
C PRO A 445 31.22 -18.80 -6.12
N GLY A 446 32.21 -18.25 -6.83
CA GLY A 446 31.98 -17.24 -7.87
C GLY A 446 31.09 -17.72 -9.02
N GLU A 447 31.17 -19.00 -9.39
CA GLU A 447 30.30 -19.63 -10.40
C GLU A 447 28.83 -19.71 -9.98
N VAL A 448 28.58 -19.80 -8.68
CA VAL A 448 27.21 -19.80 -8.15
C VAL A 448 26.68 -18.38 -8.11
N GLN A 449 27.52 -17.41 -7.73
CA GLN A 449 27.15 -15.99 -7.74
C GLN A 449 26.72 -15.56 -9.15
N SER A 450 27.48 -15.92 -10.19
CA SER A 450 27.13 -15.57 -11.57
C SER A 450 25.86 -16.25 -12.09
N ARG A 451 25.51 -17.45 -11.59
CA ARG A 451 24.22 -18.09 -11.89
C ARG A 451 23.05 -17.47 -11.13
N LEU A 452 23.29 -16.93 -9.94
CA LEU A 452 22.31 -16.21 -9.14
C LEU A 452 22.01 -14.83 -9.71
N ASP A 453 23.02 -14.18 -10.29
CA ASP A 453 22.90 -12.89 -10.97
C ASP A 453 22.02 -13.04 -12.23
N GLY A 454 20.75 -12.63 -12.11
CA GLY A 454 19.74 -12.73 -13.18
C GLY A 454 18.62 -13.73 -12.93
N LEU A 455 18.69 -14.56 -11.88
CA LEU A 455 17.58 -15.42 -11.47
C LEU A 455 16.44 -14.60 -10.87
N THR A 456 15.41 -14.35 -11.68
CA THR A 456 14.11 -13.80 -11.26
C THR A 456 13.13 -14.95 -11.03
N SER A 457 13.37 -15.74 -9.97
CA SER A 457 12.48 -16.84 -9.57
C SER A 457 11.55 -16.38 -8.44
N SER A 458 10.27 -16.76 -8.52
CA SER A 458 9.30 -16.57 -7.43
C SER A 458 9.63 -17.42 -6.20
N GLN A 459 10.47 -18.45 -6.33
CA GLN A 459 10.95 -19.27 -5.23
C GLN A 459 12.40 -18.90 -4.88
N ARG A 460 12.66 -18.77 -3.58
CA ARG A 460 13.99 -18.46 -3.06
C ARG A 460 14.94 -19.63 -3.39
N PRO A 461 16.07 -19.39 -4.08
CA PRO A 461 17.06 -20.41 -4.32
C PRO A 461 17.66 -20.88 -3.00
N ARG A 462 17.92 -22.18 -2.92
CA ARG A 462 18.62 -22.79 -1.79
C ARG A 462 20.01 -23.20 -2.22
N MET A 463 20.95 -23.04 -1.31
CA MET A 463 22.31 -23.52 -1.42
C MET A 463 22.47 -24.81 -0.62
N ILE A 464 23.34 -25.68 -1.10
CA ILE A 464 23.84 -26.80 -0.32
C ILE A 464 25.16 -26.40 0.31
N GLY A 465 25.19 -26.36 1.64
CA GLY A 465 26.38 -26.19 2.44
C GLY A 465 26.89 -27.54 2.94
N ARG A 466 28.21 -27.69 3.00
CA ARG A 466 28.87 -28.81 3.69
C ARG A 466 29.55 -28.29 4.94
N ARG A 467 29.27 -28.92 6.07
CA ARG A 467 29.82 -28.55 7.37
C ARG A 467 31.02 -29.42 7.72
N ASP A 468 32.06 -28.84 8.31
CA ASP A 468 33.20 -29.57 8.85
C ASP A 468 33.03 -29.91 10.35
N GLU A 469 33.99 -30.64 10.91
CA GLU A 469 34.01 -31.03 12.33
C GLU A 469 34.03 -29.82 13.29
N ARG A 470 34.61 -28.69 12.86
CA ARG A 470 34.65 -27.44 13.63
C ARG A 470 33.35 -26.63 13.52
N GLY A 471 32.42 -27.04 12.66
CA GLY A 471 31.16 -26.36 12.40
C GLY A 471 31.21 -25.28 11.33
N VAL A 472 32.34 -25.13 10.63
CA VAL A 472 32.47 -24.20 9.51
C VAL A 472 31.80 -24.78 8.29
N ALA A 473 30.90 -24.01 7.67
CA ALA A 473 30.24 -24.38 6.44
C ALA A 473 30.95 -23.79 5.22
N THR A 474 31.18 -24.66 4.24
CA THR A 474 31.56 -24.28 2.89
C THR A 474 30.36 -24.47 1.97
N LEU A 475 29.94 -23.40 1.29
CA LEU A 475 28.85 -23.49 0.30
C LEU A 475 29.36 -24.15 -0.98
N VAL A 476 28.63 -25.15 -1.46
CA VAL A 476 29.11 -26.05 -2.52
C VAL A 476 28.37 -25.82 -3.84
N ARG A 477 27.04 -25.91 -3.83
CA ARG A 477 26.20 -25.88 -5.05
C ARG A 477 24.81 -25.31 -4.77
N LEU A 478 24.08 -24.99 -5.84
CA LEU A 478 22.64 -24.72 -5.76
C LEU A 478 21.86 -26.03 -5.56
N ASP A 479 20.78 -25.98 -4.81
CA ASP A 479 19.86 -27.10 -4.60
C ASP A 479 19.10 -27.38 -5.91
N ASP A 480 19.42 -28.51 -6.51
CA ASP A 480 18.80 -29.06 -7.73
C ASP A 480 17.84 -30.22 -7.41
N GLY A 481 17.53 -30.45 -6.12
CA GLY A 481 16.68 -31.55 -5.68
C GLY A 481 17.41 -32.87 -5.47
N THR A 482 18.73 -32.91 -5.65
CA THR A 482 19.54 -34.09 -5.30
C THR A 482 19.48 -34.41 -3.80
N ALA A 483 19.60 -35.69 -3.46
CA ALA A 483 19.64 -36.12 -2.07
C ALA A 483 20.91 -35.58 -1.37
N LEU A 484 20.74 -35.08 -0.15
CA LEU A 484 21.83 -34.52 0.65
C LEU A 484 22.73 -35.65 1.18
N ALA A 485 24.05 -35.45 1.14
CA ALA A 485 24.97 -36.29 1.89
C ALA A 485 24.87 -36.01 3.41
N THR A 486 25.42 -36.90 4.25
CA THR A 486 25.33 -36.82 5.72
C THR A 486 25.80 -35.48 6.30
N GLU A 487 26.84 -34.88 5.71
CA GLU A 487 27.41 -33.59 6.14
C GLU A 487 26.86 -32.38 5.38
N GLU A 488 25.90 -32.60 4.47
CA GLU A 488 25.27 -31.57 3.68
C GLU A 488 23.97 -31.09 4.31
N PHE A 489 23.68 -29.81 4.13
CA PHE A 489 22.46 -29.19 4.60
C PHE A 489 22.03 -28.08 3.64
N ARG A 490 20.74 -27.74 3.67
CA ARG A 490 20.17 -26.67 2.86
C ARG A 490 20.40 -25.33 3.53
N PHE A 491 20.55 -24.29 2.74
CA PHE A 491 20.70 -22.90 3.17
C PHE A 491 19.93 -22.00 2.21
N GLU A 492 18.79 -21.47 2.65
CA GLU A 492 17.93 -20.62 1.85
C GLU A 492 18.54 -19.22 1.68
N LEU A 493 18.62 -18.75 0.44
CA LEU A 493 19.11 -17.41 0.14
C LEU A 493 18.00 -16.37 0.25
N THR A 494 18.40 -15.15 0.64
CA THR A 494 17.48 -14.00 0.76
C THR A 494 17.78 -12.98 -0.33
N PRO A 495 16.76 -12.43 -1.01
CA PRO A 495 16.98 -11.43 -2.04
C PRO A 495 17.25 -10.07 -1.39
N LYS A 496 18.34 -9.42 -1.78
CA LYS A 496 18.72 -8.05 -1.37
C LYS A 496 19.46 -7.32 -2.48
N ASP A 497 19.02 -6.09 -2.79
CA ASP A 497 19.66 -5.23 -3.79
C ASP A 497 19.88 -5.89 -5.17
N GLY A 498 18.88 -6.64 -5.62
CA GLY A 498 18.93 -7.36 -6.90
C GLY A 498 19.84 -8.59 -6.91
N ARG A 499 20.38 -8.97 -5.74
CA ARG A 499 21.29 -10.10 -5.55
C ARG A 499 20.74 -11.07 -4.50
N TRP A 500 21.24 -12.29 -4.53
CA TRP A 500 20.95 -13.30 -3.51
C TRP A 500 22.07 -13.33 -2.47
N ILE A 501 21.71 -13.21 -1.20
CA ILE A 501 22.66 -13.16 -0.06
C ILE A 501 22.33 -14.20 1.00
N LEU A 502 23.30 -14.47 1.89
CA LEU A 502 23.10 -15.34 3.06
C LEU A 502 22.45 -14.57 4.20
N VAL A 503 21.12 -14.62 4.29
CA VAL A 503 20.27 -14.03 5.36
C VAL A 503 20.36 -12.51 5.52
N SER A 504 21.53 -11.97 5.83
CA SER A 504 21.82 -10.56 6.10
C SER A 504 23.18 -10.17 5.53
N ASP A 505 23.35 -8.89 5.22
CA ASP A 505 24.60 -8.25 4.78
C ASP A 505 25.10 -7.20 5.81
N ALA A 506 24.53 -7.22 7.02
CA ALA A 506 24.83 -6.27 8.07
C ALA A 506 24.69 -6.90 9.45
N TRP A 507 25.56 -6.47 10.37
CA TRP A 507 25.45 -6.72 11.81
C TRP A 507 25.28 -5.40 12.55
N PHE A 508 24.14 -5.24 13.23
CA PHE A 508 23.83 -4.04 13.99
C PHE A 508 24.25 -4.22 15.44
N PHE A 509 24.93 -3.22 16.01
CA PHE A 509 25.39 -3.22 17.39
C PHE A 509 25.18 -1.85 18.03
N ARG A 510 25.35 -1.79 19.35
CA ARG A 510 25.23 -0.53 20.09
C ARG A 510 26.34 0.43 19.68
N GLU A 511 25.98 1.71 19.56
CA GLU A 511 26.94 2.78 19.26
C GLU A 511 28.13 2.76 20.24
N GLY A 512 29.35 2.82 19.68
CA GLY A 512 30.60 2.73 20.43
C GLY A 512 31.18 1.31 20.58
N GLU A 513 30.47 0.24 20.21
CA GLU A 513 30.97 -1.14 20.27
C GLU A 513 31.72 -1.60 19.00
N ALA A 514 31.99 -0.71 18.05
CA ALA A 514 32.57 -1.08 16.75
C ALA A 514 33.88 -1.87 16.85
N GLN A 515 34.77 -1.48 17.78
CA GLN A 515 36.07 -2.12 17.99
C GLN A 515 35.96 -3.58 18.42
N ARG A 516 34.87 -3.94 19.12
CA ARG A 516 34.59 -5.30 19.57
C ARG A 516 34.33 -6.25 18.39
N TRP A 517 33.62 -5.75 17.37
CA TRP A 517 33.17 -6.56 16.23
C TRP A 517 34.14 -6.55 15.04
N GLN A 518 35.07 -5.60 15.00
CA GLN A 518 36.10 -5.46 13.96
C GLN A 518 36.93 -6.73 13.68
N PRO A 519 37.33 -7.56 14.67
CA PRO A 519 38.11 -8.78 14.41
C PRO A 519 37.27 -9.99 13.92
N ALA A 520 35.97 -9.81 13.65
CA ALA A 520 35.11 -10.91 13.20
C ALA A 520 35.60 -11.53 11.89
N LYS A 521 35.68 -12.86 11.86
CA LYS A 521 36.03 -13.65 10.68
C LYS A 521 34.89 -14.57 10.22
N TYR A 522 33.98 -14.94 11.13
CA TYR A 522 32.87 -15.81 10.82
C TYR A 522 31.55 -15.23 11.32
N GLY A 523 30.47 -15.44 10.55
CA GLY A 523 29.11 -15.28 11.04
C GLY A 523 28.60 -16.61 11.61
N GLU A 524 28.00 -16.56 12.80
CA GLU A 524 27.33 -17.69 13.43
C GLU A 524 25.85 -17.71 13.05
N PHE A 525 25.43 -18.79 12.42
CA PHE A 525 24.07 -19.04 12.00
C PHE A 525 23.42 -20.16 12.81
N ARG A 526 22.09 -20.09 12.89
CA ARG A 526 21.22 -21.20 13.27
C ARG A 526 20.36 -21.56 12.07
N VAL A 527 20.44 -22.82 11.63
CA VAL A 527 19.82 -23.31 10.40
C VAL A 527 18.86 -24.46 10.70
N ASP A 528 17.62 -24.39 10.22
CA ASP A 528 16.65 -25.48 10.34
C ASP A 528 16.80 -26.54 9.23
N ALA A 529 15.99 -27.59 9.30
CA ALA A 529 15.99 -28.68 8.31
C ALA A 529 15.54 -28.23 6.89
N ASN A 530 14.77 -27.15 6.80
CA ASN A 530 14.30 -26.58 5.53
C ASN A 530 15.34 -25.65 4.89
N GLY A 531 16.38 -25.30 5.65
CA GLY A 531 17.45 -24.38 5.25
C GLY A 531 17.19 -22.93 5.62
N LYS A 532 16.13 -22.63 6.37
CA LYS A 532 15.92 -21.29 6.92
C LYS A 532 17.02 -21.02 7.94
N ALA A 533 17.71 -19.91 7.77
CA ALA A 533 18.85 -19.53 8.59
C ALA A 533 18.64 -18.17 9.26
N LEU A 534 19.21 -18.01 10.45
CA LEU A 534 19.28 -16.75 11.19
C LEU A 534 20.71 -16.50 11.65
N LEU A 535 21.24 -15.31 11.38
CA LEU A 535 22.52 -14.85 11.91
C LEU A 535 22.31 -14.46 13.38
N VAL A 536 22.98 -15.15 14.30
CA VAL A 536 22.83 -14.97 15.76
C VAL A 536 24.06 -14.38 16.43
N GLY A 537 25.20 -14.33 15.74
CA GLY A 537 26.44 -13.79 16.29
C GLY A 537 27.56 -13.67 15.27
N LEU A 538 28.65 -13.05 15.70
CA LEU A 538 29.92 -13.01 14.97
C LEU A 538 31.01 -13.65 15.82
N ARG A 539 31.97 -14.31 15.15
CA ARG A 539 33.05 -15.04 15.80
C ARG A 539 34.41 -14.59 15.27
N GLY A 540 35.40 -14.60 16.16
CA GLY A 540 36.79 -14.31 15.82
C GLY A 540 37.45 -15.43 15.01
N PRO A 541 38.75 -15.29 14.67
CA PRO A 541 39.47 -16.24 13.82
C PRO A 541 39.54 -17.67 14.37
N ASN A 542 39.43 -17.86 15.69
CA ASN A 542 39.45 -19.16 16.36
C ASN A 542 38.05 -19.65 16.76
N LEU A 543 36.98 -19.06 16.21
CA LEU A 543 35.57 -19.32 16.54
C LEU A 543 35.15 -18.87 17.96
N GLU A 544 35.96 -18.05 18.62
CA GLU A 544 35.64 -17.40 19.89
C GLU A 544 34.47 -16.42 19.75
N ALA A 545 33.66 -16.29 20.81
CA ALA A 545 32.62 -15.27 20.89
C ALA A 545 33.28 -13.88 20.96
N LEU A 546 32.71 -12.91 20.22
CA LEU A 546 33.13 -11.52 20.29
C LEU A 546 32.26 -10.69 21.22
#